data_AF-A0A6L4ABY8-F1
#
_entry.id   AF-A0A6L4ABY8-F1
#
_cell.length_a   1.000
_cell.length_b   1.000
_cell.length_c   1.000
_cell.angle_alpha   90.00
_cell.angle_beta   90.00
_cell.angle_gamma   90.00
#
_symmetry.space_group_name_H-M   'P 1'
#
loop_
_entity.id
_entity.type
_entity.pdbx_description
1 polymer ?
#
loop_
_entity_poly.entity_id
_entity_poly.type
_entity_poly.pdbx_seq_one_letter_code
_entity_poly.pdbx_strand_id
1 'polypeptide(L)'
;MTSQSEITLAQIRARANKNSFARGEQYFRQNAISEAVKRGNTIEGLCEGSEPQPYHVQATLNETGIVETSCTCEYSYERDCKHIVALLLTYQKHPEDFEERPTIKDTLQKRTKEELIKLIQTMVRHYPDLQDLVDRPVPGPDTYLAPVNTTQFRKELRRAFENFGDYDDDETMPADIVFSVIQSAEDFIDFADWRSASAIYQAILDEFLDGNHEYLLDDEGELIESLNTVVEKLAACLGQAEILDSDTERRAIFTMLMRAFIWDTDYGGHGLADDAPDIVFKYARPADIPIIRDQLLAAQADHIKRPYSSGWGQEVYSHVLMELDTFDHVDPEVILERLRQNGQYYLLVIKLLDLKRLDEAIEVIRLHIQGNVDQTRVLYDLQQKGYEEIAIQQAEVWLNAAYNDFIANWLLERLKIKHDHE
;
A
#
# COMPACT_ATOMS: atom_id res chain seq x y z
N MET A 1 -39.02 15.26 5.11
CA MET A 1 -38.51 15.01 6.47
C MET A 1 -37.18 14.31 6.30
N THR A 2 -36.11 15.06 6.17
CA THR A 2 -34.74 14.53 6.14
C THR A 2 -34.44 14.00 7.54
N SER A 3 -34.23 12.69 7.65
CA SER A 3 -33.84 12.04 8.89
C SER A 3 -32.51 12.65 9.34
N GLN A 4 -32.51 13.41 10.43
CA GLN A 4 -31.27 13.81 11.10
C GLN A 4 -30.57 12.52 11.55
N SER A 5 -29.33 12.30 11.10
CA SER A 5 -28.47 11.26 11.64
C SER A 5 -28.18 11.59 13.12
N GLU A 6 -28.94 10.98 14.04
CA GLU A 6 -28.75 11.17 15.48
C GLU A 6 -27.53 10.37 15.95
N ILE A 7 -26.41 11.06 16.15
CA ILE A 7 -25.22 10.45 16.78
C ILE A 7 -25.45 10.26 18.29
N THR A 8 -25.16 9.07 18.79
CA THR A 8 -25.36 8.68 20.18
C THR A 8 -24.12 8.95 21.02
N LEU A 9 -24.30 9.13 22.34
CA LEU A 9 -23.19 9.38 23.27
C LEU A 9 -22.24 8.17 23.33
N ALA A 10 -22.76 6.97 23.11
CA ALA A 10 -21.97 5.75 23.04
C ALA A 10 -21.01 5.76 21.84
N GLN A 11 -21.47 6.22 20.67
CA GLN A 11 -20.62 6.37 19.49
C GLN A 11 -19.50 7.40 19.71
N ILE A 12 -19.83 8.55 20.31
CA ILE A 12 -18.81 9.56 20.65
C ILE A 12 -17.79 9.01 21.65
N ARG A 13 -18.25 8.27 22.68
CA ARG A 13 -17.37 7.64 23.68
C ARG A 13 -16.45 6.58 23.08
N ALA A 14 -16.89 5.86 22.05
CA ALA A 14 -16.07 4.83 21.40
C ALA A 14 -14.88 5.43 20.61
N ARG A 15 -15.00 6.68 20.17
CA ARG A 15 -13.98 7.34 19.35
C ARG A 15 -12.79 7.89 20.13
N ALA A 16 -12.94 8.16 21.42
CA ALA A 16 -11.90 8.77 22.25
C ALA A 16 -11.52 7.90 23.45
N ASN A 17 -10.27 8.01 23.91
CA ASN A 17 -9.90 7.44 25.21
C ASN A 17 -10.57 8.23 26.37
N LYS A 18 -10.55 7.67 27.58
CA LYS A 18 -11.21 8.28 28.76
C LYS A 18 -10.76 9.71 29.05
N ASN A 19 -9.48 10.03 28.85
CA ASN A 19 -8.91 11.34 29.14
C ASN A 19 -9.33 12.37 28.09
N SER A 20 -9.20 12.03 26.80
CA SER A 20 -9.64 12.87 25.69
C SER A 20 -11.13 13.15 25.77
N PHE A 21 -11.94 12.14 26.11
CA PHE A 21 -13.38 12.32 26.28
C PHE A 21 -13.73 13.28 27.43
N ALA A 22 -13.13 13.09 28.62
CA ALA A 22 -13.39 13.94 29.77
C ALA A 22 -12.99 15.41 29.52
N ARG A 23 -11.89 15.63 28.80
CA ARG A 23 -11.50 16.98 28.36
C ARG A 23 -12.45 17.53 27.29
N GLY A 24 -12.88 16.71 26.34
CA GLY A 24 -13.88 17.11 25.35
C GLY A 24 -15.20 17.57 25.99
N GLU A 25 -15.67 16.88 27.03
CA GLU A 25 -16.83 17.33 27.81
C GLU A 25 -16.61 18.70 28.47
N GLN A 26 -15.39 18.98 28.95
CA GLN A 26 -15.06 20.28 29.51
C GLN A 26 -15.12 21.38 28.43
N TYR A 27 -14.55 21.13 27.25
CA TYR A 27 -14.55 22.09 26.14
C TYR A 27 -15.97 22.35 25.62
N PHE A 28 -16.79 21.30 25.54
CA PHE A 28 -18.22 21.43 25.25
C PHE A 28 -18.92 22.34 26.28
N ARG A 29 -18.72 22.11 27.59
CA ARG A 29 -19.31 22.95 28.66
C ARG A 29 -18.81 24.39 28.65
N GLN A 30 -17.64 24.64 28.07
CA GLN A 30 -17.05 25.97 27.92
C GLN A 30 -17.55 26.68 26.64
N ASN A 31 -18.40 26.04 25.82
CA ASN A 31 -18.80 26.54 24.50
C ASN A 31 -17.58 26.85 23.61
N ALA A 32 -16.56 25.99 23.65
CA ALA A 32 -15.31 26.21 22.92
C ALA A 32 -15.43 26.04 21.40
N ILE A 33 -16.58 25.59 20.87
CA ILE A 33 -16.83 25.46 19.43
C ILE A 33 -17.52 26.73 18.94
N SER A 34 -16.91 27.37 17.95
CA SER A 34 -17.43 28.54 17.25
C SER A 34 -17.51 28.26 15.74
N GLU A 35 -18.19 29.13 15.00
CA GLU A 35 -18.39 28.98 13.55
C GLU A 35 -18.92 27.58 13.14
N ALA A 36 -19.79 27.03 13.98
CA ALA A 36 -20.37 25.70 13.78
C ALA A 36 -21.25 25.69 12.52
N VAL A 37 -20.85 24.89 11.54
CA VAL A 37 -21.51 24.80 10.23
C VAL A 37 -21.77 23.35 9.89
N LYS A 38 -22.91 23.09 9.25
CA LYS A 38 -23.22 21.81 8.64
C LYS A 38 -23.32 21.95 7.13
N ARG A 39 -22.55 21.13 6.40
CA ARG A 39 -22.57 21.04 4.94
C ARG A 39 -22.90 19.62 4.52
N GLY A 40 -24.16 19.38 4.13
CA GLY A 40 -24.64 18.04 3.84
C GLY A 40 -24.51 17.13 5.07
N ASN A 41 -23.64 16.13 4.97
CA ASN A 41 -23.38 15.15 6.03
C ASN A 41 -22.18 15.50 6.93
N THR A 42 -21.50 16.61 6.66
CA THR A 42 -20.30 17.01 7.39
C THR A 42 -20.62 18.17 8.32
N ILE A 43 -20.15 18.07 9.56
CA ILE A 43 -20.14 19.16 10.53
C ILE A 43 -18.72 19.69 10.69
N GLU A 44 -18.58 21.01 10.76
CA GLU A 44 -17.31 21.71 10.91
C GLU A 44 -17.43 22.84 11.95
N GLY A 45 -16.30 23.25 12.50
CA GLY A 45 -16.24 24.40 13.41
C GLY A 45 -14.80 24.74 13.81
N LEU A 46 -14.68 25.82 14.56
CA LEU A 46 -13.43 26.28 15.15
C LEU A 46 -13.44 26.00 16.65
N CYS A 47 -12.51 25.18 17.12
CA CYS A 47 -12.36 24.86 18.54
C CYS A 47 -11.29 25.75 19.17
N GLU A 48 -11.69 26.61 20.10
CA GLU A 48 -10.75 27.34 20.96
C GLU A 48 -9.95 26.33 21.81
N GLY A 49 -8.64 26.51 21.86
CA GLY A 49 -7.71 25.56 22.45
C GLY A 49 -6.59 26.21 23.24
N SER A 50 -5.46 25.52 23.34
CA SER A 50 -4.25 26.05 23.99
C SER A 50 -3.49 27.04 23.10
N GLU A 51 -3.63 26.92 21.78
CA GLU A 51 -2.95 27.78 20.83
C GLU A 51 -3.71 29.10 20.60
N PRO A 52 -3.00 30.17 20.17
CA PRO A 52 -3.62 31.45 19.83
C PRO A 52 -4.63 31.37 18.69
N GLN A 53 -4.42 30.45 17.74
CA GLN A 53 -5.35 30.19 16.64
C GLN A 53 -6.27 29.01 16.99
N PRO A 54 -7.60 29.15 16.82
CA PRO A 54 -8.52 28.04 16.99
C PRO A 54 -8.22 26.88 16.04
N TYR A 55 -8.41 25.64 16.52
CA TYR A 55 -8.24 24.46 15.69
C TYR A 55 -9.44 24.26 14.77
N HIS A 56 -9.21 23.97 13.50
CA HIS A 56 -10.29 23.58 12.60
C HIS A 56 -10.64 22.12 12.87
N VAL A 57 -11.92 21.86 13.14
CA VAL A 57 -12.43 20.53 13.49
C VAL A 57 -13.56 20.15 12.55
N GLN A 58 -13.56 18.91 12.11
CA GLN A 58 -14.53 18.38 11.16
C GLN A 58 -14.92 16.95 11.53
N ALA A 59 -16.19 16.59 11.29
CA ALA A 59 -16.65 15.21 11.33
C ALA A 59 -17.65 14.93 10.21
N THR A 60 -17.44 13.82 9.49
CA THR A 60 -18.36 13.32 8.47
C THR A 60 -19.26 12.25 9.06
N LEU A 61 -20.57 12.41 8.88
CA LEU A 61 -21.60 11.54 9.44
C LEU A 61 -22.29 10.71 8.34
N ASN A 62 -22.84 9.57 8.71
CA ASN A 62 -23.75 8.81 7.84
C ASN A 62 -24.96 8.32 8.64
N GLU A 63 -25.77 7.42 8.06
CA GLU A 63 -26.95 6.86 8.74
C GLU A 63 -26.60 6.01 9.98
N THR A 64 -25.37 5.45 10.02
CA THR A 64 -24.90 4.53 11.06
C THR A 64 -24.05 5.20 12.14
N GLY A 65 -23.62 6.45 11.97
CA GLY A 65 -22.83 7.18 12.96
C GLY A 65 -21.74 8.08 12.35
N ILE A 66 -20.60 8.12 13.01
CA ILE A 66 -19.45 8.98 12.67
C ILE A 66 -18.50 8.17 11.81
N VAL A 67 -18.26 8.63 10.59
CA VAL A 67 -17.42 7.95 9.59
C VAL A 67 -15.97 8.37 9.75
N GLU A 68 -15.74 9.67 9.73
CA GLU A 68 -14.41 10.26 9.63
C GLU A 68 -14.36 11.55 10.46
N THR A 69 -13.18 11.88 10.98
CA THR A 69 -12.95 13.11 11.73
C THR A 69 -11.58 13.67 11.42
N SER A 70 -11.45 14.98 11.36
CA SER A 70 -10.17 15.66 11.15
C SER A 70 -10.05 16.87 12.08
N CYS A 71 -8.88 17.07 12.67
CA CYS A 71 -8.57 18.20 13.54
C CYS A 71 -7.15 18.68 13.27
N THR A 72 -6.97 19.99 13.12
CA THR A 72 -5.64 20.60 12.89
C THR A 72 -4.76 20.70 14.15
N CYS A 73 -4.98 19.85 15.15
CA CYS A 73 -4.14 19.86 16.36
C CYS A 73 -3.06 18.79 16.25
N GLU A 74 -1.88 19.06 16.82
CA GLU A 74 -0.70 18.17 16.89
C GLU A 74 -0.92 16.89 17.76
N TYR A 75 -2.17 16.46 17.94
CA TYR A 75 -2.50 15.31 18.74
C TYR A 75 -2.33 14.02 17.93
N SER A 76 -1.19 13.35 18.10
CA SER A 76 -0.79 12.14 17.36
C SER A 76 -1.08 10.81 18.08
N TYR A 77 -2.21 10.69 18.79
CA TYR A 77 -2.58 9.42 19.43
C TYR A 77 -3.64 8.66 18.61
N GLU A 78 -3.71 7.35 18.79
CA GLU A 78 -4.59 6.39 18.08
C GLU A 78 -6.12 6.68 18.12
N ARG A 79 -6.58 7.76 18.77
CA ARG A 79 -8.00 8.06 18.99
C ARG A 79 -8.28 9.55 18.87
N ASP A 80 -9.56 9.89 18.70
CA ASP A 80 -9.98 11.28 18.57
C ASP A 80 -9.52 12.17 19.72
N CYS A 81 -9.06 13.35 19.33
CA CYS A 81 -8.68 14.39 20.26
C CYS A 81 -9.91 14.97 20.98
N LYS A 82 -9.64 15.70 22.06
CA LYS A 82 -10.66 16.42 22.85
C LYS A 82 -11.49 17.42 22.03
N HIS A 83 -10.92 18.01 20.96
CA HIS A 83 -11.60 19.01 20.13
C HIS A 83 -12.68 18.35 19.24
N ILE A 84 -12.37 17.19 18.66
CA ILE A 84 -13.36 16.38 17.94
C ILE A 84 -14.49 15.96 18.87
N VAL A 85 -14.17 15.48 20.08
CA VAL A 85 -15.19 15.14 21.07
C VAL A 85 -16.07 16.35 21.39
N ALA A 86 -15.49 17.54 21.56
CA ALA A 86 -16.24 18.76 21.79
C ALA A 86 -17.20 19.08 20.63
N LEU A 87 -16.74 19.04 19.37
CA LEU A 87 -17.57 19.23 18.18
C LEU A 87 -18.75 18.25 18.13
N LEU A 88 -18.47 16.96 18.34
CA LEU A 88 -19.48 15.91 18.31
C LEU A 88 -20.50 16.05 19.44
N LEU A 89 -20.07 16.45 20.65
CA LEU A 89 -20.97 16.72 21.77
C LEU A 89 -21.83 17.96 21.50
N THR A 90 -21.25 19.03 20.93
CA THR A 90 -21.98 20.23 20.51
C THR A 90 -23.07 19.85 19.51
N TYR A 91 -22.74 19.11 18.45
CA TYR A 91 -23.72 18.70 17.45
C TYR A 91 -24.79 17.75 18.01
N GLN A 92 -24.41 16.83 18.90
CA GLN A 92 -25.39 15.93 19.53
C GLN A 92 -26.39 16.69 20.40
N LYS A 93 -25.92 17.67 21.19
CA LYS A 93 -26.73 18.34 22.21
C LYS A 93 -27.46 19.56 21.67
N HIS A 94 -26.84 20.25 20.73
CA HIS A 94 -27.29 21.50 20.14
C HIS A 94 -27.11 21.48 18.61
N PRO A 95 -27.76 20.54 17.89
CA PRO A 95 -27.69 20.50 16.43
C PRO A 95 -28.23 21.78 15.78
N GLU A 96 -29.10 22.52 16.46
CA GLU A 96 -29.65 23.81 16.04
C GLU A 96 -28.61 24.94 15.97
N ASP A 97 -27.47 24.81 16.66
CA ASP A 97 -26.40 25.82 16.65
C ASP A 97 -25.54 25.74 15.37
N PHE A 98 -25.69 24.67 14.58
CA PHE A 98 -24.97 24.48 13.34
C PHE A 98 -25.70 25.14 12.18
N GLU A 99 -25.09 26.18 11.61
CA GLU A 99 -25.63 26.85 10.44
C GLU A 99 -25.58 25.90 9.23
N GLU A 100 -26.73 25.58 8.63
CA GLU A 100 -26.74 24.81 7.38
C GLU A 100 -26.24 25.69 6.23
N ARG A 101 -25.08 25.33 5.68
CA ARG A 101 -24.49 25.99 4.51
C ARG A 101 -24.41 25.00 3.34
N PRO A 102 -24.51 25.49 2.09
CA PRO A 102 -24.31 24.64 0.92
C PRO A 102 -22.92 24.00 0.95
N THR A 103 -22.82 22.80 0.38
CA THR A 103 -21.51 22.17 0.16
C THR A 103 -20.71 22.98 -0.85
N ILE A 104 -19.39 22.74 -0.90
CA ILE A 104 -18.54 23.31 -1.97
C ILE A 104 -19.10 22.89 -3.34
N LYS A 105 -19.47 21.62 -3.51
CA LYS A 105 -20.09 21.09 -4.73
C LYS A 105 -21.34 21.88 -5.13
N ASP A 106 -22.30 22.06 -4.23
CA ASP A 106 -23.54 22.79 -4.52
C ASP A 106 -23.29 24.26 -4.85
N THR A 107 -22.26 24.86 -4.23
CA THR A 107 -21.87 26.24 -4.48
C THR A 107 -21.23 26.39 -5.86
N LEU A 108 -20.33 25.47 -6.23
CA LEU A 108 -19.64 25.48 -7.52
C LEU A 108 -20.59 25.17 -8.68
N GLN A 109 -21.55 24.24 -8.51
CA GLN A 109 -22.54 23.89 -9.54
C GLN A 109 -23.46 25.05 -9.95
N LYS A 110 -23.61 26.06 -9.10
CA LYS A 110 -24.44 27.25 -9.37
C LYS A 110 -23.70 28.34 -10.15
N ARG A 111 -22.39 28.19 -10.35
CA ARG A 111 -21.54 29.18 -11.04
C ARG A 111 -21.46 28.88 -12.53
N THR A 112 -21.32 29.93 -13.34
CA THR A 112 -21.04 29.74 -14.77
C THR A 112 -19.60 29.28 -14.96
N LYS A 113 -19.30 28.75 -16.16
CA LYS A 113 -17.93 28.36 -16.53
C LYS A 113 -16.94 29.52 -16.37
N GLU A 114 -17.33 30.73 -16.76
CA GLU A 114 -16.49 31.93 -16.67
C GLU A 114 -16.22 32.33 -15.20
N GLU A 115 -17.21 32.15 -14.33
CA GLU A 115 -17.04 32.40 -12.89
C GLU A 115 -16.12 31.37 -12.23
N LEU A 116 -16.23 30.10 -12.63
CA LEU A 116 -15.34 29.03 -12.17
C LEU A 116 -13.90 29.26 -12.63
N ILE A 117 -13.68 29.63 -13.90
CA ILE A 117 -12.35 29.97 -14.42
C ILE A 117 -11.75 31.15 -13.62
N LYS A 118 -12.53 32.20 -13.35
CA LYS A 118 -12.05 33.34 -12.54
C LYS A 118 -11.71 32.93 -11.11
N LEU A 119 -12.49 32.04 -10.50
CA LEU A 119 -12.21 31.51 -9.17
C LEU A 119 -10.89 30.73 -9.16
N ILE A 120 -10.68 29.82 -10.11
CA ILE A 120 -9.44 29.04 -10.25
C ILE A 120 -8.25 29.97 -10.50
N GLN A 121 -8.38 30.96 -11.40
CA GLN A 121 -7.33 31.97 -11.61
C GLN A 121 -7.00 32.76 -10.35
N THR A 122 -7.98 32.99 -9.48
CA THR A 122 -7.77 33.67 -8.20
C THR A 122 -7.04 32.75 -7.23
N MET A 123 -7.44 31.47 -7.14
CA MET A 123 -6.77 30.46 -6.31
C MET A 123 -5.31 30.29 -6.72
N VAL A 124 -5.01 30.08 -8.01
CA VAL A 124 -3.63 29.95 -8.53
C VAL A 124 -2.79 31.21 -8.25
N ARG A 125 -3.41 32.39 -8.24
CA ARG A 125 -2.67 33.62 -7.91
C ARG A 125 -2.29 33.71 -6.43
N HIS A 126 -3.06 33.10 -5.54
CA HIS A 126 -2.76 33.05 -4.10
C HIS A 126 -1.86 31.85 -3.76
N TYR A 127 -1.99 30.76 -4.51
CA TYR A 127 -1.29 29.49 -4.33
C TYR A 127 -0.72 29.04 -5.70
N PRO A 128 0.46 29.54 -6.11
CA PRO A 128 1.03 29.29 -7.44
C PRO A 128 1.35 27.82 -7.75
N ASP A 129 1.55 27.01 -6.72
CA ASP A 129 1.68 25.55 -6.76
C ASP A 129 0.45 24.85 -7.39
N LEU A 130 -0.75 25.42 -7.22
CA LEU A 130 -1.96 24.91 -7.88
C LEU A 130 -1.90 24.99 -9.41
N GLN A 131 -0.95 25.72 -10.00
CA GLN A 131 -0.75 25.74 -11.46
C GLN A 131 -0.47 24.33 -12.00
N ASP A 132 0.29 23.52 -11.26
CA ASP A 132 0.61 22.16 -11.70
C ASP A 132 -0.67 21.31 -11.83
N LEU A 133 -1.62 21.43 -10.89
CA LEU A 133 -2.94 20.79 -10.99
C LEU A 133 -3.76 21.25 -12.20
N VAL A 134 -3.67 22.53 -12.56
CA VAL A 134 -4.39 23.09 -13.72
C VAL A 134 -3.80 22.58 -15.04
N ASP A 135 -2.49 22.35 -15.07
CA ASP A 135 -1.77 21.87 -16.25
C ASP A 135 -1.90 20.35 -16.46
N ARG A 136 -2.45 19.62 -15.47
CA ARG A 136 -2.68 18.18 -15.60
C ARG A 136 -3.60 17.87 -16.79
N PRO A 137 -3.22 16.90 -17.63
CA PRO A 137 -4.14 16.33 -18.59
C PRO A 137 -5.39 15.77 -17.89
N VAL A 138 -6.56 16.04 -18.46
CA VAL A 138 -7.85 15.50 -18.00
C VAL A 138 -8.44 14.55 -19.05
N PRO A 139 -9.23 13.54 -18.66
CA PRO A 139 -9.89 12.65 -19.61
C PRO A 139 -10.82 13.41 -20.56
N GLY A 140 -10.92 12.94 -21.80
CA GLY A 140 -11.66 13.61 -22.87
C GLY A 140 -12.08 12.67 -23.99
N PRO A 141 -12.96 13.13 -24.90
CA PRO A 141 -13.49 12.28 -25.98
C PRO A 141 -12.44 11.84 -27.01
N ASP A 142 -11.32 12.56 -27.11
CA ASP A 142 -10.26 12.30 -28.10
C ASP A 142 -9.06 11.52 -27.51
N THR A 143 -9.11 11.12 -26.23
CA THR A 143 -7.97 10.51 -25.54
C THR A 143 -7.68 9.06 -25.96
N TYR A 144 -8.60 8.39 -26.67
CA TYR A 144 -8.49 6.96 -27.00
C TYR A 144 -7.47 6.58 -28.09
N LEU A 145 -6.85 7.55 -28.78
CA LEU A 145 -5.93 7.25 -29.90
C LEU A 145 -4.50 6.94 -29.44
N ALA A 146 -4.08 7.49 -28.30
CA ALA A 146 -2.76 7.26 -27.70
C ALA A 146 -2.83 7.55 -26.19
N PRO A 147 -2.01 6.87 -25.37
CA PRO A 147 -1.95 7.17 -23.94
C PRO A 147 -1.68 8.65 -23.68
N VAL A 148 -2.25 9.17 -22.60
CA VAL A 148 -2.05 10.54 -22.14
C VAL A 148 -0.56 10.88 -21.98
N ASN A 149 -0.18 12.13 -22.28
CA ASN A 149 1.17 12.61 -22.03
C ASN A 149 1.41 12.76 -20.52
N THR A 150 2.33 11.98 -19.97
CA THR A 150 2.58 11.95 -18.52
C THR A 150 3.60 12.98 -18.02
N THR A 151 4.08 13.89 -18.88
CA THR A 151 5.17 14.83 -18.54
C THR A 151 4.85 15.70 -17.33
N GLN A 152 3.60 16.18 -17.22
CA GLN A 152 3.20 17.04 -16.10
C GLN A 152 3.14 16.25 -14.78
N PHE A 153 2.56 15.04 -14.78
CA PHE A 153 2.57 14.16 -13.61
C PHE A 153 4.00 13.84 -13.15
N ARG A 154 4.90 13.53 -14.09
CA ARG A 154 6.32 13.23 -13.80
C ARG A 154 7.03 14.40 -13.13
N LYS A 155 6.79 15.63 -13.60
CA LYS A 155 7.38 16.84 -13.03
C LYS A 155 6.92 17.07 -11.59
N GLU A 156 5.66 16.82 -11.30
CA GLU A 156 5.11 16.93 -9.93
C GLU A 156 5.71 15.87 -9.00
N LEU A 157 5.71 14.61 -9.43
CA LEU A 157 6.29 13.49 -8.68
C LEU A 157 7.77 13.70 -8.39
N ARG A 158 8.54 14.12 -9.39
CA ARG A 158 9.98 14.38 -9.24
C ARG A 158 10.26 15.45 -8.20
N ARG A 159 9.50 16.54 -8.20
CA ARG A 159 9.63 17.59 -7.17
C ARG A 159 9.30 17.04 -5.79
N ALA A 160 8.24 16.24 -5.68
CA ALA A 160 7.84 15.62 -4.41
C ALA A 160 8.94 14.68 -3.88
N PHE A 161 9.52 13.84 -4.74
CA PHE A 161 10.60 12.93 -4.34
C PHE A 161 11.94 13.63 -4.08
N GLU A 162 12.28 14.68 -4.84
CA GLU A 162 13.55 15.42 -4.65
C GLU A 162 13.57 16.29 -3.39
N ASN A 163 12.40 16.82 -2.97
CA ASN A 163 12.31 17.70 -1.81
C ASN A 163 12.16 16.92 -0.48
N PHE A 164 11.97 15.61 -0.52
CA PHE A 164 11.79 14.80 0.67
C PHE A 164 13.03 14.85 1.58
N GLY A 165 12.85 15.33 2.82
CA GLY A 165 13.91 15.41 3.82
C GLY A 165 14.55 16.79 4.02
N ASP A 166 14.06 17.86 3.36
CA ASP A 166 14.39 19.23 3.77
C ASP A 166 13.52 19.59 4.99
N TYR A 167 14.17 19.91 6.11
CA TYR A 167 13.53 20.09 7.43
C TYR A 167 12.73 21.41 7.53
N ASP A 168 11.72 21.61 6.69
CA ASP A 168 10.67 22.59 6.94
C ASP A 168 9.34 21.85 7.14
N ASP A 169 8.78 21.99 8.34
CA ASP A 169 7.60 21.32 8.94
C ASP A 169 6.28 21.47 8.15
N ASP A 170 6.32 22.05 6.94
CA ASP A 170 5.16 22.48 6.14
C ASP A 170 5.11 21.84 4.72
N GLU A 171 6.03 20.92 4.38
CA GLU A 171 6.02 20.28 3.05
C GLU A 171 5.00 19.12 2.94
N THR A 172 4.28 19.10 1.81
CA THR A 172 3.35 18.01 1.46
C THR A 172 4.09 16.69 1.34
N MET A 173 3.62 15.65 2.05
CA MET A 173 4.24 14.33 2.00
C MET A 173 4.24 13.78 0.57
N PRO A 174 5.31 13.12 0.08
CA PRO A 174 5.33 12.55 -1.26
C PRO A 174 4.17 11.57 -1.51
N ALA A 175 3.73 10.87 -0.46
CA ALA A 175 2.56 9.99 -0.51
C ALA A 175 1.28 10.75 -0.95
N ASP A 176 1.04 11.97 -0.48
CA ASP A 176 -0.13 12.77 -0.87
C ASP A 176 -0.11 13.13 -2.36
N ILE A 177 1.08 13.44 -2.89
CA ILE A 177 1.26 13.71 -4.32
C ILE A 177 1.03 12.44 -5.13
N VAL A 178 1.56 11.30 -4.67
CA VAL A 178 1.29 9.98 -5.29
C VAL A 178 -0.21 9.70 -5.32
N PHE A 179 -0.94 9.85 -4.21
CA PHE A 179 -2.39 9.66 -4.17
C PHE A 179 -3.14 10.63 -5.08
N SER A 180 -2.72 11.89 -5.15
CA SER A 180 -3.29 12.88 -6.07
C SER A 180 -3.13 12.49 -7.54
N VAL A 181 -1.99 11.90 -7.91
CA VAL A 181 -1.73 11.41 -9.27
C VAL A 181 -2.48 10.09 -9.52
N ILE A 182 -2.61 9.21 -8.52
CA ILE A 182 -3.48 8.01 -8.59
C ILE A 182 -4.92 8.42 -8.90
N GLN A 183 -5.47 9.41 -8.21
CA GLN A 183 -6.83 9.91 -8.47
C GLN A 183 -6.98 10.41 -9.91
N SER A 184 -5.94 11.07 -10.44
CA SER A 184 -5.94 11.51 -11.84
C SER A 184 -5.98 10.33 -12.80
N ALA A 185 -5.29 9.22 -12.51
CA ALA A 185 -5.38 7.99 -13.30
C ALA A 185 -6.75 7.31 -13.20
N GLU A 186 -7.39 7.34 -12.02
CA GLU A 186 -8.74 6.83 -11.82
C GLU A 186 -9.78 7.62 -12.62
N ASP A 187 -9.59 8.93 -12.78
CA ASP A 187 -10.44 9.73 -13.66
C ASP A 187 -10.37 9.23 -15.12
N PHE A 188 -9.23 8.72 -15.60
CA PHE A 188 -9.16 8.07 -16.94
C PHE A 188 -9.87 6.71 -16.96
N ILE A 189 -9.82 5.95 -15.86
CA ILE A 189 -10.54 4.67 -15.73
C ILE A 189 -12.06 4.89 -15.80
N ASP A 190 -12.58 5.96 -15.20
CA ASP A 190 -14.01 6.32 -15.27
C ASP A 190 -14.49 6.58 -16.71
N PHE A 191 -13.58 6.93 -17.61
CA PHE A 191 -13.81 7.07 -19.05
C PHE A 191 -13.41 5.82 -19.86
N ALA A 192 -13.08 4.72 -19.19
CA ALA A 192 -12.60 3.47 -19.78
C ALA A 192 -11.31 3.62 -20.63
N ASP A 193 -10.47 4.61 -20.31
CA ASP A 193 -9.16 4.78 -20.93
C ASP A 193 -8.07 4.15 -20.03
N TRP A 194 -7.98 2.82 -20.06
CA TRP A 194 -7.04 2.08 -19.22
C TRP A 194 -5.59 2.22 -19.70
N ARG A 195 -5.38 2.60 -20.97
CA ARG A 195 -4.05 2.89 -21.51
C ARG A 195 -3.45 4.13 -20.88
N SER A 196 -4.22 5.22 -20.80
CA SER A 196 -3.79 6.43 -20.11
C SER A 196 -3.58 6.20 -18.61
N ALA A 197 -4.48 5.47 -17.95
CA ALA A 197 -4.32 5.11 -16.54
C ALA A 197 -3.04 4.29 -16.29
N SER A 198 -2.81 3.24 -17.09
CA SER A 198 -1.58 2.43 -17.06
C SER A 198 -0.32 3.28 -17.27
N ALA A 199 -0.35 4.24 -18.21
CA ALA A 199 0.78 5.13 -18.45
C ALA A 199 1.07 6.05 -17.25
N ILE A 200 0.04 6.54 -16.57
CA ILE A 200 0.19 7.37 -15.35
C ILE A 200 0.76 6.53 -14.20
N TYR A 201 0.23 5.33 -13.94
CA TYR A 201 0.75 4.44 -12.90
C TYR A 201 2.22 4.05 -13.13
N GLN A 202 2.58 3.72 -14.38
CA GLN A 202 3.97 3.50 -14.75
C GLN A 202 4.82 4.75 -14.54
N ALA A 203 4.30 5.96 -14.82
CA ALA A 203 5.02 7.19 -14.56
C ALA A 203 5.30 7.43 -13.08
N ILE A 204 4.37 7.07 -12.19
CA ILE A 204 4.60 7.14 -10.73
C ILE A 204 5.77 6.24 -10.34
N LEU A 205 5.71 4.95 -10.72
CA LEU A 205 6.74 3.98 -10.37
C LEU A 205 8.09 4.36 -11.00
N ASP A 206 8.13 4.80 -12.26
CA ASP A 206 9.37 5.25 -12.91
C ASP A 206 10.06 6.38 -12.14
N GLU A 207 9.31 7.43 -11.77
CA GLU A 207 9.92 8.58 -11.08
C GLU A 207 10.43 8.20 -9.69
N PHE A 208 9.75 7.28 -9.00
CA PHE A 208 10.24 6.75 -7.74
C PHE A 208 11.51 5.92 -7.95
N LEU A 209 11.45 4.89 -8.80
CA LEU A 209 12.52 3.89 -8.97
C LEU A 209 13.82 4.48 -9.57
N ASP A 210 13.72 5.56 -10.34
CA ASP A 210 14.88 6.29 -10.89
C ASP A 210 15.36 7.43 -9.97
N GLY A 211 14.68 7.67 -8.84
CA GLY A 211 14.96 8.73 -7.88
C GLY A 211 16.13 8.43 -6.94
N ASN A 212 16.43 9.39 -6.04
CA ASN A 212 17.42 9.17 -4.97
C ASN A 212 16.75 8.63 -3.71
N HIS A 213 17.06 7.39 -3.35
CA HIS A 213 16.42 6.66 -2.26
C HIS A 213 17.08 6.83 -0.89
N GLU A 214 18.15 7.62 -0.77
CA GLU A 214 18.93 7.76 0.48
C GLU A 214 18.10 8.29 1.66
N TYR A 215 17.05 9.07 1.35
CA TYR A 215 16.18 9.66 2.35
C TYR A 215 14.70 9.33 2.16
N LEU A 216 14.31 8.55 1.13
CA LEU A 216 12.91 8.34 0.69
C LEU A 216 12.11 7.29 1.49
N LEU A 217 12.62 6.81 2.62
CA LEU A 217 11.87 5.88 3.46
C LEU A 217 11.35 6.65 4.66
N ASP A 218 10.05 6.88 4.69
CA ASP A 218 9.37 7.45 5.83
C ASP A 218 9.29 6.42 6.97
N ASP A 219 9.43 6.87 8.21
CA ASP A 219 9.44 5.99 9.38
C ASP A 219 8.11 5.21 9.55
N GLU A 220 7.02 5.72 8.98
CA GLU A 220 5.67 5.15 9.05
C GLU A 220 5.29 4.29 7.82
N GLY A 221 6.07 4.34 6.72
CA GLY A 221 5.87 3.51 5.53
C GLY A 221 4.72 3.93 4.60
N GLU A 222 4.13 5.11 4.77
CA GLU A 222 3.03 5.63 3.96
C GLU A 222 3.42 5.75 2.48
N LEU A 223 4.66 6.12 2.19
CA LEU A 223 5.12 6.22 0.81
C LEU A 223 5.14 4.84 0.13
N ILE A 224 5.69 3.81 0.79
CA ILE A 224 5.69 2.45 0.25
C ILE A 224 4.26 1.90 0.10
N GLU A 225 3.37 2.18 1.05
CA GLU A 225 1.95 1.82 0.94
C GLU A 225 1.27 2.48 -0.27
N SER A 226 1.52 3.76 -0.49
CA SER A 226 0.99 4.49 -1.66
C SER A 226 1.50 3.88 -2.98
N LEU A 227 2.78 3.48 -3.04
CA LEU A 227 3.37 2.83 -4.21
C LEU A 227 2.86 1.41 -4.43
N ASN A 228 2.60 0.65 -3.36
CA ASN A 228 1.91 -0.64 -3.46
C ASN A 228 0.49 -0.49 -4.02
N THR A 229 -0.23 0.57 -3.63
CA THR A 229 -1.51 0.92 -4.25
C THR A 229 -1.34 1.14 -5.77
N VAL A 230 -0.27 1.80 -6.21
CA VAL A 230 0.04 1.95 -7.65
C VAL A 230 0.28 0.59 -8.32
N VAL A 231 1.05 -0.31 -7.69
CA VAL A 231 1.32 -1.67 -8.19
C VAL A 231 0.02 -2.46 -8.36
N GLU A 232 -0.86 -2.44 -7.37
CA GLU A 232 -2.17 -3.11 -7.42
C GLU A 232 -3.05 -2.55 -8.55
N LYS A 233 -3.12 -1.23 -8.69
CA LYS A 233 -3.92 -0.55 -9.73
C LYS A 233 -3.35 -0.81 -11.12
N LEU A 234 -2.02 -0.82 -11.27
CA LEU A 234 -1.35 -1.20 -12.50
C LEU A 234 -1.61 -2.67 -12.86
N ALA A 235 -1.60 -3.57 -11.88
CA ALA A 235 -1.97 -4.97 -12.07
C ALA A 235 -3.43 -5.14 -12.47
N ALA A 236 -4.34 -4.29 -11.97
CA ALA A 236 -5.74 -4.29 -12.39
C ALA A 236 -5.91 -3.92 -13.87
N CYS A 237 -5.04 -3.07 -14.43
CA CYS A 237 -5.03 -2.77 -15.87
C CYS A 237 -4.79 -4.03 -16.73
N LEU A 238 -3.99 -5.01 -16.26
CA LEU A 238 -3.78 -6.28 -16.97
C LEU A 238 -5.06 -7.14 -17.06
N GLY A 239 -6.07 -6.86 -16.23
CA GLY A 239 -7.39 -7.51 -16.32
C GLY A 239 -8.24 -7.03 -17.50
N GLN A 240 -7.82 -5.96 -18.19
CA GLN A 240 -8.57 -5.35 -19.28
C GLN A 240 -8.10 -5.86 -20.64
N ALA A 241 -9.04 -6.23 -21.50
CA ALA A 241 -8.74 -6.81 -22.80
C ALA A 241 -7.83 -5.91 -23.66
N GLU A 242 -8.04 -4.59 -23.63
CA GLU A 242 -7.25 -3.65 -24.43
C GLU A 242 -5.76 -3.57 -24.05
N ILE A 243 -5.43 -3.94 -22.80
CA ILE A 243 -4.07 -4.03 -22.27
C ILE A 243 -3.56 -5.45 -22.46
N LEU A 244 -4.31 -6.46 -21.99
CA LEU A 244 -3.89 -7.86 -22.00
C LEU A 244 -3.62 -8.38 -23.42
N ASP A 245 -4.42 -7.97 -24.40
CA ASP A 245 -4.27 -8.41 -25.78
C ASP A 245 -3.15 -7.68 -26.54
N SER A 246 -2.71 -6.52 -26.03
CA SER A 246 -1.59 -5.76 -26.58
C SER A 246 -0.26 -6.24 -25.98
N ASP A 247 0.56 -6.92 -26.77
CA ASP A 247 1.89 -7.34 -26.32
C ASP A 247 2.76 -6.16 -25.87
N THR A 248 2.60 -4.98 -26.49
CA THR A 248 3.34 -3.77 -26.09
C THR A 248 2.93 -3.28 -24.71
N GLU A 249 1.62 -3.12 -24.46
CA GLU A 249 1.12 -2.60 -23.17
C GLU A 249 1.38 -3.61 -22.05
N ARG A 250 1.02 -4.87 -22.28
CA ARG A 250 1.21 -5.94 -21.29
C ARG A 250 2.68 -6.12 -20.90
N ARG A 251 3.61 -6.07 -21.85
CA ARG A 251 5.06 -6.18 -21.55
C ARG A 251 5.63 -4.93 -20.89
N ALA A 252 5.09 -3.75 -21.19
CA ALA A 252 5.47 -2.52 -20.49
C ALA A 252 5.12 -2.64 -18.99
N ILE A 253 3.92 -3.13 -18.68
CA ILE A 253 3.51 -3.41 -17.30
C ILE A 253 4.42 -4.47 -16.65
N PHE A 254 4.71 -5.59 -17.31
CA PHE A 254 5.63 -6.60 -16.75
C PHE A 254 7.01 -6.04 -16.46
N THR A 255 7.54 -5.21 -17.37
CA THR A 255 8.83 -4.54 -17.17
C THR A 255 8.79 -3.68 -15.92
N MET A 256 7.71 -2.91 -15.73
CA MET A 256 7.54 -2.05 -14.57
C MET A 256 7.44 -2.84 -13.26
N LEU A 257 6.58 -3.87 -13.23
CA LEU A 257 6.42 -4.74 -12.07
C LEU A 257 7.73 -5.41 -11.67
N MET A 258 8.50 -5.91 -12.66
CA MET A 258 9.82 -6.49 -12.39
C MET A 258 10.83 -5.46 -11.93
N ARG A 259 10.79 -4.22 -12.43
CA ARG A 259 11.66 -3.14 -11.93
C ARG A 259 11.37 -2.81 -10.47
N ALA A 260 10.10 -2.71 -10.08
CA ALA A 260 9.71 -2.47 -8.69
C ALA A 260 10.17 -3.61 -7.77
N PHE A 261 9.92 -4.87 -8.17
CA PHE A 261 10.36 -6.06 -7.43
C PHE A 261 11.90 -6.15 -7.28
N ILE A 262 12.63 -5.89 -8.36
CA ILE A 262 14.10 -5.88 -8.38
C ILE A 262 14.62 -4.79 -7.44
N TRP A 263 14.04 -3.59 -7.50
CA TRP A 263 14.41 -2.49 -6.62
C TRP A 263 14.19 -2.88 -5.17
N ASP A 264 13.02 -3.41 -4.81
CA ASP A 264 12.71 -3.78 -3.43
C ASP A 264 13.69 -4.82 -2.89
N THR A 265 13.95 -5.85 -3.69
CA THR A 265 14.92 -6.92 -3.37
C THR A 265 16.34 -6.36 -3.17
N ASP A 266 16.75 -5.42 -4.02
CA ASP A 266 18.08 -4.84 -4.01
C ASP A 266 18.28 -3.78 -2.91
N TYR A 267 17.19 -3.20 -2.41
CA TYR A 267 17.20 -2.21 -1.32
C TYR A 267 16.87 -2.80 0.06
N GLY A 268 16.61 -4.11 0.14
CA GLY A 268 16.57 -4.85 1.41
C GLY A 268 15.21 -5.38 1.82
N GLY A 269 14.22 -5.36 0.92
CA GLY A 269 12.89 -5.91 1.17
C GLY A 269 12.02 -4.95 1.96
N HIS A 270 11.66 -3.81 1.36
CA HIS A 270 10.76 -2.82 1.98
C HIS A 270 9.28 -3.16 1.78
N GLY A 271 8.98 -4.24 1.06
CA GLY A 271 7.63 -4.72 0.79
C GLY A 271 6.98 -4.04 -0.42
N LEU A 272 7.76 -3.37 -1.28
CA LEU A 272 7.25 -2.85 -2.54
C LEU A 272 7.15 -3.96 -3.58
N ALA A 273 5.94 -4.18 -4.08
CA ALA A 273 5.66 -5.10 -5.20
C ALA A 273 6.03 -6.58 -4.93
N ASP A 274 5.88 -7.06 -3.70
CA ASP A 274 6.10 -8.47 -3.33
C ASP A 274 5.31 -9.45 -4.22
N ASP A 275 4.08 -9.09 -4.58
CA ASP A 275 3.17 -9.90 -5.40
C ASP A 275 3.44 -9.79 -6.92
N ALA A 276 4.40 -8.94 -7.34
CA ALA A 276 4.68 -8.72 -8.76
C ALA A 276 5.00 -10.00 -9.55
N PRO A 277 5.82 -10.94 -9.05
CA PRO A 277 6.06 -12.22 -9.74
C PRO A 277 4.77 -13.00 -10.00
N ASP A 278 3.88 -13.11 -9.01
CA ASP A 278 2.62 -13.84 -9.12
C ASP A 278 1.66 -13.18 -10.12
N ILE A 279 1.60 -11.84 -10.11
CA ILE A 279 0.86 -11.06 -11.10
C ILE A 279 1.39 -11.33 -12.51
N VAL A 280 2.72 -11.33 -12.68
CA VAL A 280 3.34 -11.63 -13.97
C VAL A 280 2.99 -13.06 -14.41
N PHE A 281 3.14 -14.07 -13.55
CA PHE A 281 2.81 -15.46 -13.90
C PHE A 281 1.34 -15.67 -14.24
N LYS A 282 0.44 -14.94 -13.59
CA LYS A 282 -1.01 -14.99 -13.88
C LYS A 282 -1.35 -14.54 -15.30
N TYR A 283 -0.64 -13.53 -15.83
CA TYR A 283 -0.98 -12.91 -17.13
C TYR A 283 0.03 -13.19 -18.24
N ALA A 284 1.19 -13.77 -17.92
CA ALA A 284 2.25 -14.02 -18.89
C ALA A 284 1.86 -15.09 -19.92
N ARG A 285 2.37 -14.91 -21.13
CA ARG A 285 2.34 -15.90 -22.20
C ARG A 285 3.74 -16.53 -22.31
N PRO A 286 3.90 -17.73 -22.88
CA PRO A 286 5.21 -18.34 -23.10
C PRO A 286 6.21 -17.42 -23.83
N ALA A 287 5.72 -16.56 -24.73
CA ALA A 287 6.55 -15.62 -25.48
C ALA A 287 7.13 -14.46 -24.64
N ASP A 288 6.66 -14.26 -23.40
CA ASP A 288 7.12 -13.18 -22.51
C ASP A 288 8.25 -13.64 -21.58
N ILE A 289 8.28 -14.94 -21.31
CA ILE A 289 9.18 -15.58 -20.35
C ILE A 289 10.66 -15.28 -20.61
N PRO A 290 11.17 -15.32 -21.87
CA PRO A 290 12.58 -15.05 -22.10
C PRO A 290 13.03 -13.65 -21.64
N ILE A 291 12.21 -12.62 -21.87
CA ILE A 291 12.55 -11.24 -21.51
C ILE A 291 12.57 -11.06 -19.98
N ILE A 292 11.56 -11.62 -19.30
CA ILE A 292 11.46 -11.56 -17.83
C ILE A 292 12.64 -12.32 -17.20
N ARG A 293 12.97 -13.51 -17.73
CA ARG A 293 14.08 -14.32 -17.27
C ARG A 293 15.42 -13.59 -17.45
N ASP A 294 15.66 -13.00 -18.61
CA ASP A 294 16.89 -12.24 -18.88
C ASP A 294 17.04 -11.05 -17.92
N GLN A 295 15.95 -10.34 -17.62
CA GLN A 295 15.94 -9.24 -16.66
C GLN A 295 16.30 -9.70 -15.24
N LEU A 296 15.69 -10.79 -14.76
CA LEU A 296 15.96 -11.33 -13.42
C LEU A 296 17.37 -11.92 -13.29
N LEU A 297 17.89 -12.59 -14.32
CA LEU A 297 19.26 -13.09 -14.33
C LEU A 297 20.28 -11.95 -14.30
N ALA A 298 20.02 -10.87 -15.03
CA ALA A 298 20.86 -9.67 -14.99
C ALA A 298 20.84 -9.03 -13.59
N ALA A 299 19.65 -8.83 -13.02
CA ALA A 299 19.48 -8.27 -11.68
C ALA A 299 20.17 -9.12 -10.60
N GLN A 300 19.98 -10.43 -10.63
CA GLN A 300 20.65 -11.35 -9.70
C GLN A 300 22.19 -11.27 -9.82
N ALA A 301 22.72 -11.22 -11.04
CA ALA A 301 24.16 -11.12 -11.27
C ALA A 301 24.74 -9.80 -10.76
N ASP A 302 23.98 -8.71 -10.80
CA ASP A 302 24.40 -7.41 -10.25
C ASP A 302 24.23 -7.36 -8.73
N HIS A 303 23.16 -7.94 -8.18
CA HIS A 303 22.93 -8.05 -6.75
C HIS A 303 24.10 -8.72 -6.01
N ILE A 304 24.62 -9.85 -6.54
CA ILE A 304 25.74 -10.60 -5.94
C ILE A 304 27.03 -9.76 -5.85
N LYS A 305 27.16 -8.71 -6.66
CA LYS A 305 28.33 -7.81 -6.63
C LYS A 305 28.18 -6.70 -5.58
N ARG A 306 26.98 -6.48 -5.03
CA ARG A 306 26.71 -5.37 -4.11
C ARG A 306 27.43 -5.59 -2.77
N PRO A 307 28.05 -4.56 -2.18
CA PRO A 307 28.59 -4.64 -0.82
C PRO A 307 27.46 -4.98 0.16
N TYR A 308 27.74 -5.87 1.12
CA TYR A 308 26.77 -6.28 2.14
C TYR A 308 25.51 -6.97 1.61
N SER A 309 25.51 -7.46 0.37
CA SER A 309 24.41 -8.29 -0.15
C SER A 309 24.22 -9.51 0.77
N SER A 310 23.06 -9.58 1.43
CA SER A 310 22.70 -10.75 2.21
C SER A 310 22.41 -11.93 1.27
N GLY A 311 22.50 -13.15 1.76
CA GLY A 311 22.08 -14.33 0.97
C GLY A 311 20.58 -14.32 0.64
N TRP A 312 19.78 -13.47 1.31
CA TRP A 312 18.34 -13.38 1.15
C TRP A 312 17.95 -12.91 -0.26
N GLY A 313 18.51 -11.81 -0.77
CA GLY A 313 18.15 -11.31 -2.11
C GLY A 313 18.49 -12.31 -3.21
N GLN A 314 19.62 -13.01 -3.10
CA GLN A 314 19.98 -14.10 -4.01
C GLN A 314 18.95 -15.24 -3.97
N GLU A 315 18.46 -15.61 -2.78
CA GLU A 315 17.42 -16.63 -2.62
C GLU A 315 16.10 -16.17 -3.25
N VAL A 316 15.68 -14.91 -3.03
CA VAL A 316 14.49 -14.31 -3.63
C VAL A 316 14.51 -14.40 -5.15
N TYR A 317 15.60 -13.96 -5.79
CA TYR A 317 15.77 -14.11 -7.25
C TYR A 317 15.68 -15.57 -7.70
N SER A 318 16.29 -16.47 -6.93
CA SER A 318 16.35 -17.89 -7.29
C SER A 318 15.00 -18.57 -7.16
N HIS A 319 14.18 -18.16 -6.20
CA HIS A 319 12.80 -18.61 -6.06
C HIS A 319 11.98 -18.23 -7.30
N VAL A 320 12.01 -16.96 -7.72
CA VAL A 320 11.27 -16.50 -8.90
C VAL A 320 11.75 -17.18 -10.18
N LEU A 321 13.06 -17.38 -10.35
CA LEU A 321 13.63 -18.11 -11.49
C LEU A 321 13.21 -19.60 -11.50
N MET A 322 13.09 -20.24 -10.34
CA MET A 322 12.59 -21.60 -10.20
C MET A 322 11.11 -21.71 -10.62
N GLU A 323 10.28 -20.75 -10.23
CA GLU A 323 8.88 -20.69 -10.63
C GLU A 323 8.71 -20.41 -12.13
N LEU A 324 9.52 -19.51 -12.69
CA LEU A 324 9.58 -19.28 -14.14
C LEU A 324 9.88 -20.56 -14.93
N ASP A 325 10.82 -21.37 -14.45
CA ASP A 325 11.15 -22.63 -15.12
C ASP A 325 10.03 -23.65 -15.06
N THR A 326 9.25 -23.62 -13.98
CA THR A 326 8.04 -24.45 -13.85
C THR A 326 6.98 -24.01 -14.85
N PHE A 327 6.79 -22.70 -14.98
CA PHE A 327 5.88 -22.09 -15.95
C PHE A 327 6.30 -22.41 -17.39
N ASP A 328 7.61 -22.40 -17.69
CA ASP A 328 8.19 -22.72 -18.99
C ASP A 328 8.34 -24.24 -19.25
N HIS A 329 7.76 -25.06 -18.38
CA HIS A 329 7.78 -26.53 -18.48
C HIS A 329 9.19 -27.14 -18.56
N VAL A 330 10.18 -26.52 -17.93
CA VAL A 330 11.51 -27.10 -17.74
C VAL A 330 11.37 -28.40 -16.94
N ASP A 331 12.12 -29.42 -17.33
CA ASP A 331 12.13 -30.70 -16.63
C ASP A 331 12.44 -30.49 -15.13
N PRO A 332 11.56 -30.93 -14.22
CA PRO A 332 11.78 -30.81 -12.79
C PRO A 332 13.13 -31.36 -12.32
N GLU A 333 13.66 -32.42 -12.94
CA GLU A 333 14.98 -32.95 -12.56
C GLU A 333 16.12 -31.96 -12.84
N VAL A 334 16.02 -31.17 -13.91
CA VAL A 334 16.99 -30.11 -14.22
C VAL A 334 16.94 -29.00 -13.17
N ILE A 335 15.72 -28.63 -12.73
CA ILE A 335 15.52 -27.64 -11.68
C ILE A 335 16.13 -28.14 -10.36
N LEU A 336 15.79 -29.35 -9.94
CA LEU A 336 16.27 -29.95 -8.70
C LEU A 336 17.79 -30.10 -8.68
N GLU A 337 18.39 -30.54 -9.80
CA GLU A 337 19.84 -30.68 -9.90
C GLU A 337 20.56 -29.33 -9.80
N ARG A 338 20.05 -28.30 -10.47
CA ARG A 338 20.62 -26.95 -10.37
C ARG A 338 20.54 -26.41 -8.95
N LEU A 339 19.42 -26.60 -8.24
CA LEU A 339 19.28 -26.18 -6.84
C LEU A 339 20.27 -26.91 -5.92
N ARG A 340 20.52 -28.21 -6.14
CA ARG A 340 21.55 -28.98 -5.42
C ARG A 340 22.95 -28.43 -5.68
N GLN A 341 23.30 -28.20 -6.94
CA GLN A 341 24.63 -27.71 -7.33
C GLN A 341 24.94 -26.32 -6.76
N ASN A 342 23.91 -25.47 -6.64
CA ASN A 342 24.04 -24.13 -6.10
C ASN A 342 23.90 -24.09 -4.56
N GLY A 343 23.68 -25.23 -3.89
CA GLY A 343 23.50 -25.30 -2.44
C GLY A 343 22.20 -24.63 -1.93
N GLN A 344 21.19 -24.51 -2.78
CA GLN A 344 19.93 -23.81 -2.49
C GLN A 344 18.92 -24.78 -1.85
N TYR A 345 19.31 -25.34 -0.71
CA TYR A 345 18.61 -26.47 -0.12
C TYR A 345 17.20 -26.13 0.39
N TYR A 346 16.96 -24.91 0.86
CA TYR A 346 15.61 -24.48 1.23
C TYR A 346 14.66 -24.52 0.02
N LEU A 347 15.04 -23.88 -1.09
CA LEU A 347 14.27 -23.91 -2.34
C LEU A 347 14.13 -25.33 -2.90
N LEU A 348 15.15 -26.17 -2.76
CA LEU A 348 15.09 -27.59 -3.12
C LEU A 348 14.00 -28.32 -2.34
N VAL A 349 13.89 -28.07 -1.03
CA VAL A 349 12.84 -28.65 -0.18
C VAL A 349 11.46 -28.19 -0.66
N ILE A 350 11.27 -26.88 -0.87
CA ILE A 350 10.00 -26.34 -1.40
C ILE A 350 9.62 -27.05 -2.68
N LYS A 351 10.56 -27.15 -3.63
CA LYS A 351 10.28 -27.77 -4.93
C LYS A 351 9.94 -29.24 -4.83
N LEU A 352 10.61 -29.99 -3.95
CA LEU A 352 10.31 -31.41 -3.71
C LEU A 352 8.92 -31.59 -3.09
N LEU A 353 8.50 -30.70 -2.18
CA LEU A 353 7.17 -30.72 -1.59
C LEU A 353 6.08 -30.43 -2.64
N ASP A 354 6.29 -29.48 -3.55
CA ASP A 354 5.37 -29.21 -4.66
C ASP A 354 5.20 -30.40 -5.60
N LEU A 355 6.30 -31.12 -5.85
CA LEU A 355 6.31 -32.36 -6.64
C LEU A 355 5.79 -33.58 -5.86
N LYS A 356 5.36 -33.41 -4.60
CA LYS A 356 4.90 -34.46 -3.70
C LYS A 356 5.95 -35.56 -3.44
N ARG A 357 7.23 -35.20 -3.46
CA ARG A 357 8.39 -36.08 -3.19
C ARG A 357 8.85 -35.93 -1.74
N LEU A 358 7.95 -36.27 -0.82
CA LEU A 358 8.12 -36.04 0.61
C LEU A 358 9.38 -36.70 1.19
N ASP A 359 9.64 -37.97 0.83
CA ASP A 359 10.79 -38.70 1.38
C ASP A 359 12.13 -38.03 1.04
N GLU A 360 12.26 -37.54 -0.19
CA GLU A 360 13.44 -36.80 -0.63
C GLU A 360 13.53 -35.42 0.04
N ALA A 361 12.40 -34.73 0.21
CA ALA A 361 12.36 -33.47 0.94
C ALA A 361 12.86 -33.64 2.37
N ILE A 362 12.40 -34.68 3.08
CA ILE A 362 12.82 -35.00 4.44
C ILE A 362 14.32 -35.29 4.51
N GLU A 363 14.87 -36.02 3.53
CA GLU A 363 16.30 -36.30 3.50
C GLU A 363 17.13 -35.02 3.33
N VAL A 364 16.71 -34.13 2.43
CA VAL A 364 17.36 -32.80 2.26
C VAL A 364 17.26 -31.98 3.54
N ILE A 365 16.08 -31.95 4.19
CA ILE A 365 15.86 -31.26 5.47
C ILE A 365 16.86 -31.73 6.52
N ARG A 366 17.00 -33.05 6.69
CA ARG A 366 17.91 -33.63 7.69
C ARG A 366 19.37 -33.33 7.42
N LEU A 367 19.80 -33.43 6.16
CA LEU A 367 21.20 -33.30 5.78
C LEU A 367 21.68 -31.85 5.71
N HIS A 368 20.81 -30.93 5.28
CA HIS A 368 21.25 -29.60 4.86
C HIS A 368 20.58 -28.43 5.60
N ILE A 369 19.41 -28.62 6.21
CA ILE A 369 18.70 -27.53 6.91
C ILE A 369 19.13 -27.46 8.38
N GLN A 370 20.06 -26.57 8.66
CA GLN A 370 20.68 -26.41 10.00
C GLN A 370 20.46 -25.03 10.62
N GLY A 371 20.01 -24.03 9.84
CA GLY A 371 19.80 -22.67 10.31
C GLY A 371 18.43 -22.47 10.98
N ASN A 372 18.40 -21.76 12.10
CA ASN A 372 17.17 -21.48 12.86
C ASN A 372 16.03 -20.88 12.01
N VAL A 373 16.38 -20.01 11.06
CA VAL A 373 15.42 -19.36 10.16
C VAL A 373 14.83 -20.38 9.18
N ASP A 374 15.68 -21.12 8.46
CA ASP A 374 15.24 -22.11 7.48
C ASP A 374 14.47 -23.27 8.13
N GLN A 375 14.88 -23.70 9.33
CA GLN A 375 14.14 -24.70 10.10
C GLN A 375 12.71 -24.23 10.37
N THR A 376 12.57 -22.99 10.87
CA THR A 376 11.26 -22.42 11.17
C THR A 376 10.40 -22.34 9.90
N ARG A 377 10.95 -21.83 8.79
CA ARG A 377 10.27 -21.74 7.50
C ARG A 377 9.78 -23.11 7.01
N VAL A 378 10.65 -24.11 7.00
CA VAL A 378 10.32 -25.50 6.60
C VAL A 378 9.15 -26.08 7.40
N LEU A 379 9.02 -25.78 8.70
CA LEU A 379 7.88 -26.23 9.49
C LEU A 379 6.56 -25.66 9.00
N TYR A 380 6.54 -24.36 8.69
CA TYR A 380 5.37 -23.71 8.11
C TYR A 380 5.05 -24.26 6.72
N ASP A 381 6.06 -24.50 5.88
CA ASP A 381 5.87 -25.04 4.53
C ASP A 381 5.30 -26.47 4.56
N LEU A 382 5.86 -27.35 5.42
CA LEU A 382 5.32 -28.69 5.64
C LEU A 382 3.87 -28.65 6.11
N GLN A 383 3.55 -27.74 7.04
CA GLN A 383 2.19 -27.56 7.53
C GLN A 383 1.23 -27.14 6.40
N GLN A 384 1.58 -26.09 5.64
CA GLN A 384 0.75 -25.57 4.55
C GLN A 384 0.51 -26.63 3.45
N LYS A 385 1.48 -27.52 3.23
CA LYS A 385 1.37 -28.63 2.27
C LYS A 385 0.67 -29.87 2.84
N GLY A 386 0.17 -29.82 4.08
CA GLY A 386 -0.62 -30.89 4.70
C GLY A 386 0.20 -31.97 5.42
N TYR A 387 1.48 -31.74 5.67
CA TYR A 387 2.40 -32.66 6.35
C TYR A 387 2.62 -32.28 7.83
N GLU A 388 1.54 -31.92 8.53
CA GLU A 388 1.59 -31.40 9.90
C GLU A 388 2.23 -32.37 10.89
N GLU A 389 1.90 -33.66 10.84
CA GLU A 389 2.50 -34.67 11.73
C GLU A 389 4.03 -34.77 11.55
N ILE A 390 4.50 -34.64 10.30
CA ILE A 390 5.92 -34.69 9.98
C ILE A 390 6.61 -33.41 10.45
N ALA A 391 5.97 -32.24 10.28
CA ALA A 391 6.47 -30.98 10.81
C ALA A 391 6.62 -31.05 12.34
N ILE A 392 5.62 -31.58 13.05
CA ILE A 392 5.69 -31.78 14.51
C ILE A 392 6.86 -32.69 14.89
N GLN A 393 7.00 -33.85 14.25
CA GLN A 393 8.12 -34.76 14.52
C GLN A 393 9.48 -34.10 14.26
N GLN A 394 9.59 -33.32 13.19
CA GLN A 394 10.83 -32.62 12.85
C GLN A 394 11.16 -31.50 13.84
N ALA A 395 10.15 -30.76 14.32
CA ALA A 395 10.28 -29.76 15.37
C ALA A 395 10.79 -30.39 16.69
N GLU A 396 10.24 -31.53 17.09
CA GLU A 396 10.70 -32.28 18.27
C GLU A 396 12.15 -32.73 18.14
N VAL A 397 12.54 -33.24 16.96
CA VAL A 397 13.94 -33.64 16.69
C VAL A 397 14.89 -32.45 16.84
N TRP A 398 14.53 -31.30 16.26
CA TRP A 398 15.38 -30.10 16.35
C TRP A 398 15.45 -29.54 17.77
N LEU A 399 14.33 -29.44 18.50
CA LEU A 399 14.31 -28.96 19.88
C LEU A 399 15.10 -29.86 20.83
N ASN A 400 15.10 -31.18 20.59
CA ASN A 400 15.93 -32.12 21.35
C ASN A 400 17.42 -31.97 21.05
N ALA A 401 17.78 -31.57 19.83
CA ALA A 401 19.18 -31.34 19.44
C ALA A 401 19.71 -29.99 19.96
N ALA A 402 18.92 -28.92 19.79
CA ALA A 402 19.21 -27.58 20.27
C ALA A 402 17.92 -26.81 20.51
N TYR A 403 17.79 -26.20 21.69
CA TYR A 403 16.62 -25.42 22.03
C TYR A 403 16.54 -24.14 21.16
N ASN A 404 15.34 -23.87 20.64
CA ASN A 404 15.03 -22.70 19.82
C ASN A 404 13.62 -22.20 20.20
N ASP A 405 13.53 -20.95 20.66
CA ASP A 405 12.28 -20.36 21.14
C ASP A 405 11.18 -20.29 20.05
N PHE A 406 11.53 -20.02 18.80
CA PHE A 406 10.56 -19.94 17.70
C PHE A 406 9.94 -21.30 17.41
N ILE A 407 10.77 -22.34 17.31
CA ILE A 407 10.30 -23.72 17.08
C ILE A 407 9.49 -24.22 18.27
N ALA A 408 9.91 -23.88 19.51
CA ALA A 408 9.19 -24.25 20.72
C ALA A 408 7.80 -23.60 20.78
N ASN A 409 7.71 -22.29 20.50
CA ASN A 409 6.44 -21.57 20.47
C ASN A 409 5.52 -22.10 19.37
N TRP A 410 6.04 -22.33 18.17
CA TRP A 410 5.30 -22.93 17.06
C TRP A 410 4.72 -24.30 17.45
N LEU A 411 5.52 -25.18 18.06
CA LEU A 411 5.08 -26.50 18.50
C LEU A 411 4.01 -26.41 19.61
N LEU A 412 4.20 -25.50 20.58
CA LEU A 412 3.25 -25.30 21.68
C LEU A 412 1.87 -24.84 21.19
N GLU A 413 1.81 -23.92 20.22
CA GLU A 413 0.55 -23.49 19.62
C GLU A 413 -0.22 -24.66 18.99
N ARG A 414 0.49 -25.57 18.31
CA ARG A 414 -0.12 -26.73 17.64
C ARG A 414 -0.57 -27.82 18.62
N LEU A 415 0.21 -28.09 19.66
CA LEU A 415 -0.19 -29.04 20.70
C LEU A 415 -1.43 -28.55 21.46
N LYS A 416 -1.59 -27.24 21.68
CA LYS A 416 -2.81 -26.67 22.28
C LYS A 416 -4.04 -26.86 21.40
N ILE A 417 -3.93 -26.57 20.10
CA ILE A 417 -5.03 -26.77 19.14
C ILE A 417 -5.49 -28.24 19.12
N LYS A 418 -4.55 -29.18 19.15
CA LYS A 418 -4.87 -30.62 19.18
C LYS A 418 -5.58 -31.01 20.49
N HIS A 419 -5.21 -30.40 21.61
CA HIS A 419 -5.80 -30.68 22.92
C HIS A 419 -7.21 -30.08 23.12
N ASP A 420 -7.58 -29.06 22.34
CA ASP A 420 -8.92 -28.44 22.33
C ASP A 420 -9.90 -29.17 21.37
N HIS A 421 -9.40 -30.06 20.51
CA HIS A 421 -10.19 -30.84 19.55
C HIS A 421 -10.36 -32.33 19.93
N GLU A 422 -9.70 -32.78 20.99
CA GLU A 422 -9.88 -34.09 21.66
C GLU A 422 -10.79 -33.97 22.88
#